data_AF-A0A165MMB1-F1
#
_entry.id   AF-A0A165MMB1-F1
#
_cell.length_a   1.000
_cell.length_b   1.000
_cell.length_c   1.000
_cell.angle_alpha   90.00
_cell.angle_beta   90.00
_cell.angle_gamma   90.00
#
_symmetry.space_group_name_H-M   'P 1'
#
loop_
_entity.id
_entity.type
_entity.pdbx_description
1 polymer ?
#
loop_
_entity_poly.entity_id
_entity_poly.type
_entity_poly.pdbx_seq_one_letter_code
_entity_poly.pdbx_strand_id
1 'polypeptide(L)' 'EAKKAAEGDSSPTNLLPQVLHCKSLPISTSALKQAYRTHIRKQWHGEWKHSPLYEHTKNINRKLPSKSF' A
#
# COMPACT_ATOMS: atom_id res chain seq x y z
N GLU A 1 -8.12 17.11 -9.20
CA GLU A 1 -7.51 16.60 -10.45
C GLU A 1 -6.58 15.42 -10.25
N ALA A 2 -5.62 15.46 -9.32
CA ALA A 2 -4.66 14.35 -9.10
C ALA A 2 -5.28 12.95 -8.91
N LYS A 3 -6.48 12.86 -8.30
CA LYS A 3 -7.18 11.58 -8.09
C LYS A 3 -7.73 10.98 -9.39
N LYS A 4 -8.19 11.81 -10.33
CA LYS A 4 -8.69 11.37 -11.65
C LYS A 4 -7.56 10.89 -12.56
N ALA A 5 -6.41 11.58 -12.50
CA ALA A 5 -5.20 11.13 -13.19
C ALA A 5 -4.69 9.78 -12.67
N ALA A 6 -4.83 9.51 -11.36
CA ALA A 6 -4.50 8.20 -10.78
C ALA A 6 -5.48 7.09 -11.19
N GLU A 7 -6.71 7.44 -11.59
CA GLU A 7 -7.75 6.53 -12.09
C GLU A 7 -7.62 6.24 -13.60
N GLY A 8 -6.69 6.91 -14.30
CA GLY A 8 -6.37 6.67 -15.71
C GLY A 8 -6.75 7.82 -16.66
N ASP A 9 -7.49 8.83 -16.17
CA ASP A 9 -7.85 10.01 -16.94
C ASP A 9 -6.65 10.97 -17.02
N SER A 10 -5.79 10.76 -18.01
CA SER A 10 -4.62 11.61 -18.28
C SER A 10 -4.88 12.56 -19.45
N SER A 11 -4.35 13.78 -19.33
CA SER A 11 -4.38 14.74 -20.42
C SER A 11 -3.54 14.24 -21.61
N PRO A 12 -3.87 14.64 -22.86
CA PRO A 12 -3.07 14.34 -24.03
C PRO A 12 -1.59 14.69 -23.80
N THR A 13 -0.67 13.84 -24.26
CA THR A 13 0.79 14.01 -24.06
C THR A 13 1.28 15.40 -24.42
N ASN A 14 0.72 16.01 -25.46
CA ASN A 14 1.12 17.32 -25.99
C ASN A 14 0.78 18.48 -25.04
N LEU A 15 -0.09 18.25 -24.07
CA LEU A 15 -0.51 19.22 -23.05
C LEU A 15 0.17 18.96 -21.70
N LEU A 16 1.00 17.92 -21.60
CA LEU A 16 1.74 17.62 -20.40
C LEU A 16 3.03 18.46 -20.33
N PRO A 17 3.53 18.75 -19.13
CA PRO A 17 4.89 19.24 -18.95
C PRO A 17 5.91 18.25 -19.51
N GLN A 18 6.99 18.75 -20.11
CA GLN A 18 8.01 17.93 -20.75
C GLN A 18 8.66 16.89 -19.83
N VAL A 19 8.69 17.16 -18.52
CA VAL A 19 9.16 16.22 -17.48
C VAL A 19 8.32 14.94 -17.41
N LEU A 20 7.04 15.01 -17.80
CA LEU A 20 6.10 13.89 -17.80
C LEU A 20 6.02 13.17 -19.16
N HIS A 21 6.78 13.61 -20.17
CA HIS A 21 6.84 12.94 -21.48
C HIS A 21 7.68 11.64 -21.45
N CYS A 22 8.34 11.36 -20.32
CA CYS A 22 9.09 10.13 -20.13
C CYS A 22 8.15 8.91 -20.14
N LYS A 23 8.53 7.83 -20.85
CA LYS A 23 7.76 6.57 -20.91
C LYS A 23 7.50 5.93 -19.54
N SER A 24 8.34 6.25 -18.55
CA SER A 24 8.26 5.76 -17.19
C SER A 24 8.74 6.85 -16.24
N LEU A 25 7.94 7.15 -15.20
CA LEU A 25 8.36 8.07 -14.15
C LEU A 25 9.35 7.36 -13.22
N PRO A 26 10.41 8.05 -12.78
CA PRO A 26 11.34 7.50 -11.81
C PRO A 26 10.61 7.15 -10.51
N ILE A 27 11.02 6.04 -9.89
CA ILE A 27 10.45 5.60 -8.62
C ILE A 27 10.74 6.66 -7.56
N SER A 28 9.69 7.20 -6.94
CA SER A 28 9.83 8.18 -5.88
C SER A 28 10.40 7.55 -4.61
N THR A 29 11.07 8.35 -3.79
CA THR A 29 11.57 7.91 -2.48
C THR A 29 10.44 7.43 -1.56
N SER A 30 9.25 8.02 -1.68
CA SER A 30 8.06 7.58 -0.95
C SER A 30 7.56 6.21 -1.42
N ALA A 31 7.58 5.94 -2.73
CA ALA A 31 7.23 4.63 -3.28
C ALA A 31 8.20 3.54 -2.80
N LEU A 32 9.51 3.82 -2.75
CA LEU A 32 10.51 2.89 -2.19
C LEU A 32 10.24 2.60 -0.70
N LYS A 33 10.00 3.64 0.10
CA LYS A 33 9.67 3.48 1.53
C LYS A 33 8.39 2.67 1.73
N GLN A 34 7.38 2.90 0.89
CA GLN A 34 6.11 2.18 0.96
C GLN A 34 6.29 0.70 0.59
N ALA A 35 7.08 0.40 -0.44
CA ALA A 35 7.41 -0.97 -0.83
C ALA A 35 8.12 -1.71 0.32
N TYR A 36 9.13 -1.07 0.92
CA TYR A 36 9.84 -1.63 2.08
C TYR A 36 8.92 -1.89 3.27
N ARG A 37 8.10 -0.91 3.67
CA ARG A 37 7.12 -1.08 4.76
C ARG A 37 6.12 -2.20 4.48
N THR A 38 5.69 -2.34 3.23
CA THR A 38 4.77 -3.41 2.81
C THR A 38 5.44 -4.78 2.94
N HIS A 39 6.71 -4.88 2.55
CA HIS A 39 7.49 -6.10 2.71
C HIS A 39 7.65 -6.49 4.19
N ILE A 40 8.10 -5.55 5.02
CA ILE A 40 8.26 -5.76 6.47
C ILE A 40 6.93 -6.14 7.12
N ARG A 41 5.83 -5.45 6.79
CA ARG A 41 4.50 -5.78 7.32
C ARG A 41 4.10 -7.23 7.02
N LYS A 42 4.41 -7.77 5.83
CA LYS A 42 4.13 -9.17 5.49
C LYS A 42 4.92 -10.13 6.36
N GLN A 43 6.21 -9.86 6.58
CA GLN A 43 7.06 -10.68 7.44
C GLN A 43 6.56 -10.66 8.88
N TRP A 44 6.32 -9.46 9.43
CA TRP A 44 5.83 -9.28 10.80
C TRP A 44 4.47 -9.93 11.02
N HIS A 45 3.58 -9.89 10.02
CA HIS A 45 2.31 -10.60 10.10
C HIS A 45 2.50 -12.12 10.12
N GLY A 46 3.49 -12.64 9.40
CA GLY A 46 3.89 -14.05 9.47
C GLY A 46 4.39 -14.42 10.87
N GLU A 47 5.33 -13.66 11.42
CA GLU A 47 5.87 -13.87 12.77
C GLU A 47 4.80 -13.74 13.85
N TRP A 48 3.95 -12.71 13.75
CA TRP A 48 2.84 -12.47 14.67
C TRP A 48 1.92 -13.69 14.76
N LYS A 49 1.58 -14.32 13.63
CA LYS A 49 0.74 -15.53 13.59
C LYS A 49 1.33 -16.72 14.34
N HIS A 50 2.64 -16.80 14.50
CA HIS A 50 3.31 -17.86 15.24
C HIS A 50 3.50 -17.51 16.72
N SER A 51 3.16 -16.29 17.13
CA SER A 51 3.30 -15.87 18.52
C SER A 51 2.22 -16.52 19.41
N PRO A 52 2.54 -16.83 20.68
CA PRO A 52 1.55 -17.32 21.65
C PRO A 52 0.37 -16.36 21.85
N LEU A 53 0.63 -15.06 21.75
CA LEU A 53 -0.40 -14.02 21.84
C LEU A 53 -1.41 -14.10 20.70
N TYR A 54 -0.98 -14.46 19.50
CA TYR A 54 -1.89 -14.66 18.38
C TYR A 54 -2.82 -15.86 18.63
N GLU A 55 -2.32 -17.00 19.10
CA GLU A 55 -3.20 -18.15 19.43
C GLU A 55 -4.19 -17.81 20.55
N HIS A 56 -3.77 -17.02 21.54
CA HIS A 56 -4.67 -16.54 22.58
C HIS A 56 -5.75 -15.58 22.03
N THR A 57 -5.39 -14.70 21.09
CA THR A 57 -6.28 -13.67 20.54
C THR A 57 -7.14 -14.13 19.36
N LYS A 58 -6.71 -15.15 18.63
CA LYS A 58 -7.40 -15.76 17.48
C LYS A 58 -8.76 -16.34 17.86
N ASN A 59 -8.86 -16.91 19.05
CA ASN A 59 -10.07 -17.48 19.61
C ASN A 59 -10.99 -16.44 20.28
N ILE A 60 -10.55 -15.18 20.40
CA ILE A 60 -11.41 -14.14 20.95
C ILE A 60 -12.54 -13.85 19.95
N ASN A 61 -13.75 -13.81 20.52
CA ASN A 61 -15.07 -13.80 19.89
C ASN A 61 -15.11 -13.07 18.53
N ARG A 62 -15.70 -13.71 17.51
CA ARG A 62 -15.93 -13.14 16.17
C ARG A 62 -16.76 -11.84 16.17
N LYS A 63 -17.47 -11.54 17.25
CA LYS A 63 -18.25 -10.30 17.42
C LYS A 63 -17.44 -9.10 17.91
N LEU A 64 -16.12 -9.21 18.05
CA LEU A 64 -15.30 -8.07 18.46
C LEU A 64 -15.17 -7.01 17.36
N PRO A 65 -15.24 -5.71 17.71
CA PRO A 65 -15.02 -4.61 16.78
C PRO A 65 -13.65 -4.65 16.08
N SER A 66 -12.64 -5.30 16.67
CA SER A 66 -11.30 -5.45 16.10
C SER A 66 -11.24 -6.23 14.78
N LYS A 67 -12.31 -6.94 14.42
CA LYS A 67 -12.46 -7.65 13.12
C LYS A 67 -13.23 -6.84 12.06
N SER A 68 -13.70 -5.63 12.37
CA SER A 68 -14.53 -4.80 11.50
C SER A 68 -13.82 -3.54 10.94
N PHE A 69 -12.48 -3.49 11.00
CA PHE A 69 -11.68 -2.38 10.49
C PHE A 69 -10.85 -2.78 9.26
#